data_AF-A0AAD4F9D6-F1
#
_entry.id   AF-A0AAD4F9D6-F1
#
_cell.length_a   1.000
_cell.length_b   1.000
_cell.length_c   1.000
_cell.angle_alpha   90.00
_cell.angle_beta   90.00
_cell.angle_gamma   90.00
#
_symmetry.space_group_name_H-M   'P 1'
#
loop_
_entity.id
_entity.type
_entity.pdbx_description
1 polymer ?
#
loop_
_entity_poly.entity_id
_entity_poly.type
_entity_poly.pdbx_seq_one_letter_code
_entity_poly.pdbx_strand_id
1 'polypeptide(L)'
;MGKVHGSLARAGKVKSQTPKVEPQEKKKTPKGRAKKRLTYTRRFVNVTMTGGKRKHGAKNVVTLFHAPSNQASTRVLTLLKQANAQSVAHATEDQASSHKAQDKAERTEFELDVTEAPPTTDQLKNILDYLGESGAAGKVISGAENETDAMRRLKADGGAFQRPLVVDWNQGKAVAGDNESAIMKLIRSVPKETGKV
;
A
#
# COMPACT_ATOMS: atom_id res chain seq x y z
N MET A 1 -42.34 50.31 22.04
CA MET A 1 -41.13 49.76 21.37
C MET A 1 -41.58 49.01 20.12
N GLY A 2 -41.71 49.69 18.98
CA GLY A 2 -42.20 49.11 17.72
C GLY A 2 -41.08 48.55 16.86
N LYS A 3 -41.20 47.28 16.44
CA LYS A 3 -40.24 46.58 15.57
C LYS A 3 -40.29 47.22 14.16
N VAL A 4 -39.27 48.00 13.80
CA VAL A 4 -39.22 48.71 12.52
C VAL A 4 -38.82 47.72 11.42
N HIS A 5 -39.76 47.33 10.56
CA HIS A 5 -39.46 46.58 9.35
C HIS A 5 -38.62 47.47 8.41
N GLY A 6 -37.52 46.93 7.86
CA GLY A 6 -36.58 47.70 7.03
C GLY A 6 -37.28 48.38 5.84
N SER A 7 -37.13 49.70 5.73
CA SER A 7 -37.74 50.50 4.67
C SER A 7 -37.38 50.03 3.25
N LEU A 8 -38.39 49.98 2.38
CA LEU A 8 -38.31 49.62 0.96
C LEU A 8 -37.26 50.41 0.16
N ALA A 9 -36.93 51.63 0.62
CA ALA A 9 -35.93 52.51 0.02
C ALA A 9 -34.48 51.97 0.09
N ARG A 10 -34.21 50.91 0.86
CA ARG A 10 -32.90 50.24 0.92
C ARG A 10 -32.77 49.01 0.01
N ALA A 11 -33.82 48.62 -0.72
CA ALA A 11 -33.76 47.47 -1.63
C ALA A 11 -33.02 47.76 -2.96
N GLY A 12 -32.93 49.04 -3.37
CA GLY A 12 -32.26 49.43 -4.64
C GLY A 12 -30.76 49.71 -4.52
N LYS A 13 -30.28 50.17 -3.35
CA LYS A 13 -28.88 50.58 -3.13
C LYS A 13 -27.89 49.42 -3.28
N VAL A 14 -28.31 48.21 -2.93
CA VAL A 14 -27.44 47.02 -2.95
C VAL A 14 -27.10 46.58 -4.39
N LYS A 15 -27.98 46.85 -5.36
CA LYS A 15 -27.79 46.44 -6.76
C LYS A 15 -26.91 47.40 -7.57
N SER A 16 -26.80 48.67 -7.15
CA SER A 16 -25.92 49.67 -7.78
C SER A 16 -24.51 49.74 -7.15
N GLN A 17 -24.32 49.17 -5.96
CA GLN A 17 -23.01 49.10 -5.28
C GLN A 17 -22.19 47.85 -5.64
N THR A 18 -22.78 46.85 -6.30
CA THR A 18 -22.07 45.63 -6.69
C THR A 18 -21.49 45.77 -8.10
N PRO A 19 -20.18 45.50 -8.31
CA PRO A 19 -19.60 45.53 -9.65
C PRO A 19 -20.34 44.52 -10.53
N LYS A 20 -20.78 44.96 -11.72
CA LYS A 20 -21.50 44.11 -12.66
C LYS A 20 -20.52 43.12 -13.28
N VAL A 21 -20.42 41.94 -12.67
CA VAL A 21 -19.58 40.86 -13.19
C VAL A 21 -20.21 40.30 -14.46
N GLU A 22 -19.46 40.33 -15.56
CA GLU A 22 -19.87 39.68 -16.81
C GLU A 22 -20.01 38.17 -16.59
N PRO A 23 -21.00 37.50 -17.22
CA PRO A 23 -21.18 36.07 -17.06
C PRO A 23 -19.90 35.32 -17.47
N GLN A 24 -19.20 34.73 -16.50
CA GLN A 24 -18.03 33.88 -16.79
C GLN A 24 -18.50 32.64 -17.55
N GLU A 25 -17.85 32.36 -18.69
CA GLU A 25 -18.10 31.15 -19.45
C GLU A 25 -17.75 29.90 -18.62
N LYS A 26 -18.79 29.19 -18.18
CA LYS A 26 -18.62 27.91 -17.47
C LYS A 26 -18.19 26.86 -18.49
N LYS A 27 -17.03 26.24 -18.26
CA LYS A 27 -16.56 25.10 -19.07
C LYS A 27 -17.64 24.02 -19.09
N LYS A 28 -18.03 23.61 -20.30
CA LYS A 28 -19.05 22.56 -20.50
C LYS A 28 -18.54 21.25 -19.90
N THR A 29 -19.34 20.60 -19.06
CA THR A 29 -19.03 19.27 -18.56
C THR A 29 -19.26 18.25 -19.69
N PRO A 30 -18.28 17.38 -20.00
CA PRO A 30 -18.44 16.41 -21.08
C PRO A 30 -19.54 15.40 -20.73
N LYS A 31 -20.45 15.14 -21.69
CA LYS A 31 -21.53 14.14 -21.60
C LYS A 31 -21.41 13.13 -22.75
N GLY A 32 -22.11 11.99 -22.62
CA GLY A 32 -22.20 10.96 -23.67
C GLY A 32 -20.84 10.39 -24.12
N ARG A 33 -20.61 10.36 -25.43
CA ARG A 33 -19.41 9.78 -26.05
C ARG A 33 -18.11 10.47 -25.59
N ALA A 34 -18.13 11.80 -25.43
CA ALA A 34 -16.98 12.54 -24.94
C ALA A 34 -16.62 12.14 -23.50
N LYS A 35 -17.62 11.96 -22.63
CA LYS A 35 -17.40 11.46 -21.26
C LYS A 35 -16.84 10.04 -21.28
N LYS A 36 -17.41 9.15 -22.08
CA LYS A 36 -16.93 7.77 -22.24
C LYS A 36 -15.47 7.72 -22.72
N ARG A 37 -15.11 8.52 -23.73
CA ARG A 37 -13.73 8.63 -24.23
C ARG A 37 -12.77 9.13 -23.15
N LEU A 38 -13.14 10.19 -22.44
CA LEU A 38 -12.34 10.72 -21.32
C LEU A 38 -12.14 9.66 -20.22
N THR A 39 -13.20 8.91 -19.88
CA THR A 39 -13.13 7.82 -18.89
C THR A 39 -12.23 6.69 -19.37
N TYR A 40 -12.34 6.26 -20.63
CA TYR A 40 -11.48 5.22 -21.20
C TYR A 40 -10.01 5.65 -21.22
N THR A 41 -9.71 6.84 -21.74
CA THR A 41 -8.35 7.38 -21.78
C THR A 41 -7.76 7.51 -20.38
N ARG A 42 -8.51 8.02 -19.39
CA ARG A 42 -8.04 8.10 -18.00
C ARG A 42 -7.87 6.73 -17.32
N ARG A 43 -8.72 5.74 -17.63
CA ARG A 43 -8.69 4.43 -16.96
C ARG A 43 -7.69 3.47 -17.57
N PHE A 44 -7.44 3.53 -18.88
CA PHE A 44 -6.73 2.49 -19.61
C PHE A 44 -5.54 3.01 -20.41
N VAL A 45 -5.59 4.22 -20.97
CA VAL A 45 -4.52 4.73 -21.85
C VAL A 45 -3.48 5.52 -21.07
N ASN A 46 -3.92 6.45 -20.22
CA ASN A 46 -3.05 7.26 -19.35
C ASN A 46 -2.77 6.56 -18.00
N VAL A 47 -2.85 5.22 -17.94
CA VAL A 47 -2.33 4.41 -16.83
C VAL A 47 -0.80 4.35 -16.94
N THR A 48 -0.17 5.51 -16.89
CA THR A 48 1.24 5.63 -16.54
C THR A 48 1.30 5.71 -15.02
N MET A 49 2.19 4.92 -14.41
CA MET A 49 2.42 4.75 -12.97
C MET A 49 2.97 6.03 -12.30
N THR A 50 2.35 7.19 -12.54
CA THR A 50 2.73 8.47 -11.93
C THR A 50 1.70 8.84 -10.88
N GLY A 51 1.90 8.32 -9.65
CA GLY A 51 1.51 9.04 -8.43
C GLY A 51 0.06 8.98 -7.94
N GLY A 52 -0.68 7.88 -8.15
CA GLY A 52 -1.98 7.73 -7.47
C GLY A 52 -2.71 6.43 -7.83
N LYS A 53 -2.36 5.33 -7.16
CA LYS A 53 -3.08 4.06 -7.30
C LYS A 53 -4.50 4.17 -6.71
N ARG A 54 -5.42 3.49 -7.39
CA ARG A 54 -6.88 3.49 -7.18
C ARG A 54 -7.22 3.13 -5.73
N LYS A 55 -8.09 3.91 -5.09
CA LYS A 55 -8.78 3.57 -3.83
C LYS A 55 -9.84 2.49 -4.05
N HIS A 56 -9.42 1.29 -4.45
CA HIS A 56 -10.11 0.02 -4.17
C HIS A 56 -9.00 -0.82 -3.56
N GLY A 57 -9.12 -1.16 -2.28
CA GLY A 57 -8.01 -1.69 -1.46
C GLY A 57 -7.23 -2.76 -2.19
N ALA A 58 -5.98 -2.44 -2.58
CA ALA A 58 -5.06 -3.47 -2.98
C ALA A 58 -4.91 -4.39 -1.77
N LYS A 59 -5.21 -5.68 -1.95
CA LYS A 59 -5.02 -6.66 -0.89
C LYS A 59 -3.58 -6.56 -0.41
N ASN A 60 -3.38 -6.52 0.90
CA ASN A 60 -2.05 -6.54 1.46
C ASN A 60 -1.49 -7.95 1.29
N VAL A 61 -0.55 -8.17 0.36
CA VAL A 61 0.03 -9.48 0.10
C VAL A 61 1.39 -9.56 0.77
N VAL A 62 1.53 -10.52 1.68
CA VAL A 62 2.80 -10.86 2.32
C VAL A 62 3.28 -12.18 1.73
N THR A 63 4.41 -12.15 1.03
CA THR A 63 5.02 -13.35 0.43
C THR A 63 6.12 -13.89 1.34
N LEU A 64 6.05 -15.16 1.69
CA LEU A 64 7.12 -15.92 2.33
C LEU A 64 7.83 -16.80 1.30
N PHE A 65 9.13 -16.57 1.12
CA PHE A 65 10.01 -17.49 0.41
C PHE A 65 10.44 -18.62 1.35
N HIS A 66 9.83 -19.79 1.18
CA HIS A 66 9.96 -20.94 2.08
C HIS A 66 10.92 -22.01 1.54
N ALA A 67 11.63 -22.70 2.42
CA ALA A 67 12.35 -23.94 2.11
C ALA A 67 11.98 -25.00 3.16
N PRO A 68 11.30 -26.11 2.80
CA PRO A 68 10.90 -27.14 3.75
C PRO A 68 12.08 -27.81 4.47
N SER A 69 13.25 -27.84 3.81
CA SER A 69 14.49 -28.38 4.37
C SER A 69 15.10 -27.49 5.46
N ASN A 70 14.70 -26.22 5.57
CA ASN A 70 15.22 -25.30 6.57
C ASN A 70 14.24 -25.17 7.75
N GLN A 71 14.65 -25.64 8.93
CA GLN A 71 13.85 -25.56 10.16
C GLN A 71 13.44 -24.12 10.52
N ALA A 72 14.33 -23.13 10.26
CA ALA A 72 14.02 -21.73 10.49
C ALA A 72 12.85 -21.26 9.60
N SER A 73 12.81 -21.74 8.36
CA SER A 73 11.73 -21.43 7.42
C SER A 73 10.40 -22.03 7.83
N THR A 74 10.41 -23.26 8.35
CA THR A 74 9.20 -23.93 8.87
C THR A 74 8.64 -23.20 10.10
N ARG A 75 9.49 -22.69 10.99
CA ARG A 75 9.06 -21.85 12.12
C ARG A 75 8.36 -20.58 11.66
N VAL A 76 8.97 -19.85 10.71
CA VAL A 76 8.38 -18.63 10.15
C VAL A 76 7.05 -18.92 9.44
N LEU A 77 6.95 -20.02 8.69
CA LEU A 77 5.72 -20.44 8.05
C LEU A 77 4.59 -20.66 9.07
N THR A 78 4.86 -21.37 10.16
CA THR A 78 3.89 -21.60 11.24
C THR A 78 3.45 -20.29 11.89
N LEU A 79 4.41 -19.40 12.20
CA LEU A 79 4.15 -18.09 12.77
C LEU A 79 3.22 -17.25 11.87
N LEU A 80 3.51 -17.17 10.58
CA LEU A 80 2.71 -16.40 9.62
C LEU A 80 1.31 -16.99 9.42
N LYS A 81 1.18 -18.32 9.40
CA LYS A 81 -0.12 -18.99 9.35
C LYS A 81 -0.97 -18.70 10.57
N GLN A 82 -0.37 -18.74 11.76
CA GLN A 82 -1.05 -18.40 13.01
C GLN A 82 -1.49 -16.94 13.03
N ALA A 83 -0.61 -16.02 12.65
CA ALA A 83 -0.93 -14.59 12.58
C ALA A 83 -2.06 -14.29 11.58
N ASN A 84 -2.06 -14.96 10.42
CA ASN A 84 -3.13 -14.84 9.42
C ASN A 84 -4.47 -15.41 9.93
N ALA A 85 -4.44 -16.55 10.63
CA ALA A 85 -5.66 -17.12 11.22
C ALA A 85 -6.26 -16.19 12.31
N GLN A 86 -5.41 -15.57 13.13
CA GLN A 86 -5.83 -14.62 14.16
C GLN A 86 -6.48 -13.37 13.56
N SER A 87 -5.93 -12.82 12.48
CA SER A 87 -6.49 -11.61 11.84
C SER A 87 -7.90 -11.86 11.28
N VAL A 88 -8.12 -13.04 10.69
CA VAL A 88 -9.43 -13.47 10.16
C VAL A 88 -10.44 -13.72 11.28
N ALA A 89 -10.04 -14.37 12.38
CA ALA A 89 -10.93 -14.66 13.50
C ALA A 89 -11.44 -13.38 14.18
N HIS A 90 -10.53 -12.44 14.49
CA HIS A 90 -10.88 -11.17 15.14
C HIS A 90 -11.71 -10.21 14.26
N ALA A 91 -11.79 -10.46 12.94
CA ALA A 91 -12.70 -9.72 12.07
C ALA A 91 -14.18 -10.04 12.34
N THR A 92 -14.47 -11.21 12.91
CA THR A 92 -15.84 -11.69 13.14
C THR A 92 -16.35 -11.46 14.56
N GLU A 93 -15.46 -11.18 15.52
CA GLU A 93 -15.74 -11.48 16.92
C GLU A 93 -16.26 -10.30 17.76
N ASP A 94 -15.90 -9.04 17.47
CA ASP A 94 -16.45 -7.95 18.29
C ASP A 94 -16.33 -6.54 17.66
N GLN A 95 -17.45 -5.81 17.67
CA GLN A 95 -17.57 -4.38 17.33
C GLN A 95 -17.92 -3.54 18.57
N ALA A 96 -17.93 -4.11 19.78
CA ALA A 96 -18.53 -3.48 20.96
C ALA A 96 -17.56 -2.86 22.00
N SER A 97 -16.24 -2.97 21.87
CA SER A 97 -15.30 -2.34 22.81
C SER A 97 -14.71 -1.01 22.30
N SER A 98 -14.53 -0.05 23.21
CA SER A 98 -14.27 1.37 22.90
C SER A 98 -12.79 1.72 22.61
N HIS A 99 -11.92 0.76 22.30
CA HIS A 99 -10.49 0.98 22.04
C HIS A 99 -10.11 0.99 20.54
N LYS A 100 -10.88 1.72 19.72
CA LYS A 100 -10.75 1.78 18.25
C LYS A 100 -9.35 2.08 17.69
N ALA A 101 -8.51 2.82 18.41
CA ALA A 101 -7.18 3.19 17.90
C ALA A 101 -6.15 2.06 18.04
N GLN A 102 -6.26 1.23 19.07
CA GLN A 102 -5.34 0.13 19.33
C GLN A 102 -5.72 -1.11 18.50
N ASP A 103 -7.02 -1.41 18.41
CA ASP A 103 -7.55 -2.48 17.56
C ASP A 103 -7.20 -2.29 16.07
N LYS A 104 -7.20 -1.05 15.57
CA LYS A 104 -6.88 -0.77 14.16
C LYS A 104 -5.39 -1.01 13.84
N ALA A 105 -4.51 -0.91 14.84
CA ALA A 105 -3.10 -1.24 14.68
C ALA A 105 -2.83 -2.75 14.76
N GLU A 106 -3.69 -3.49 15.45
CA GLU A 106 -3.58 -4.94 15.61
C GLU A 106 -4.29 -5.71 14.48
N ARG A 107 -5.23 -5.07 13.76
CA ARG A 107 -6.02 -5.67 12.66
C ARG A 107 -5.52 -5.28 11.27
N THR A 108 -4.30 -5.65 10.91
CA THR A 108 -3.86 -5.63 9.51
C THR A 108 -4.20 -6.97 8.87
N GLU A 109 -5.32 -7.00 8.15
CA GLU A 109 -5.64 -8.13 7.27
C GLU A 109 -4.61 -8.20 6.14
N PHE A 110 -4.01 -9.38 5.95
CA PHE A 110 -3.08 -9.64 4.86
C PHE A 110 -3.32 -11.04 4.29
N GLU A 111 -3.07 -11.18 3.00
CA GLU A 111 -3.09 -12.46 2.31
C GLU A 111 -1.66 -13.04 2.34
N LEU A 112 -1.51 -14.21 2.97
CA LEU A 112 -0.24 -14.92 3.03
C LEU A 112 -0.04 -15.75 1.75
N ASP A 113 1.00 -15.41 1.00
CA ASP A 113 1.48 -16.18 -0.16
C ASP A 113 2.77 -16.93 0.22
N VAL A 114 2.83 -18.24 -0.04
CA VAL A 114 3.97 -19.08 0.32
C VAL A 114 4.55 -19.67 -0.95
N THR A 115 5.81 -19.37 -1.23
CA THR A 115 6.48 -19.81 -2.45
C THR A 115 7.82 -20.48 -2.16
N GLU A 116 8.02 -21.65 -2.76
CA GLU A 116 9.29 -22.37 -2.76
C GLU A 116 10.16 -22.02 -3.98
N ALA A 117 9.57 -21.39 -5.00
CA ALA A 117 10.29 -20.96 -6.18
C ALA A 117 11.23 -19.78 -5.85
N PRO A 118 12.38 -19.64 -6.53
CA PRO A 118 13.21 -18.44 -6.41
C PRO A 118 12.44 -17.20 -6.89
N PRO A 119 12.72 -16.00 -6.35
CA PRO A 119 12.12 -14.78 -6.86
C PRO A 119 12.52 -14.53 -8.31
N THR A 120 11.68 -13.81 -9.05
CA THR A 120 12.06 -13.24 -10.35
C THR A 120 13.11 -12.14 -10.18
N THR A 121 13.80 -11.78 -11.26
CA THR A 121 14.83 -10.73 -11.22
C THR A 121 14.27 -9.38 -10.74
N ASP A 122 13.06 -9.01 -11.18
CA ASP A 122 12.43 -7.75 -10.75
C ASP A 122 11.97 -7.81 -9.29
N GLN A 123 11.50 -8.97 -8.82
CA GLN A 123 11.21 -9.17 -7.41
C GLN A 123 12.47 -9.02 -6.55
N LEU A 124 13.60 -9.59 -6.99
CA LEU A 124 14.87 -9.46 -6.26
C LEU A 124 15.29 -8.00 -6.12
N LYS A 125 15.20 -7.19 -7.18
CA LYS A 125 15.53 -5.75 -7.12
C LYS A 125 14.72 -5.02 -6.06
N ASN A 126 13.39 -5.19 -6.11
CA ASN A 126 12.50 -4.57 -5.13
C ASN A 126 12.81 -5.04 -3.70
N ILE A 127 13.14 -6.32 -3.50
CA ILE A 127 13.51 -6.86 -2.18
C ILE A 127 14.78 -6.18 -1.65
N LEU A 128 15.80 -6.00 -2.51
CA LEU A 128 17.04 -5.33 -2.15
C LEU A 128 16.79 -3.87 -1.80
N ASP A 129 15.95 -3.18 -2.56
CA ASP A 129 15.53 -1.80 -2.27
C ASP A 129 14.80 -1.69 -0.93
N TYR A 130 13.94 -2.65 -0.60
CA TYR A 130 13.18 -2.67 0.67
C TYR A 130 14.04 -2.94 1.89
N LEU A 131 15.12 -3.73 1.73
CA LEU A 131 16.06 -3.96 2.81
C LEU A 131 16.88 -2.70 3.09
N GLY A 132 17.26 -1.94 2.05
CA GLY A 132 17.94 -0.64 2.20
C GLY A 132 19.26 -0.68 2.99
N GLU A 133 19.74 -1.86 3.35
CA GLU A 133 20.95 -2.12 4.13
C GLU A 133 22.14 -2.25 3.19
N SER A 134 23.26 -1.57 3.52
CA SER A 134 24.54 -1.84 2.89
C SER A 134 24.91 -3.32 3.08
N GLY A 135 25.04 -4.07 1.99
CA GLY A 135 25.28 -5.52 2.03
C GLY A 135 24.03 -6.40 1.98
N ALA A 136 22.84 -5.83 1.72
CA ALA A 136 21.61 -6.60 1.51
C ALA A 136 21.75 -7.69 0.43
N ALA A 137 22.56 -7.44 -0.61
CA ALA A 137 22.86 -8.41 -1.66
C ALA A 137 23.40 -9.73 -1.09
N GLY A 138 24.40 -9.67 -0.21
CA GLY A 138 25.01 -10.85 0.41
C GLY A 138 24.12 -11.53 1.45
N LYS A 139 23.21 -10.78 2.07
CA LYS A 139 22.20 -11.30 3.00
C LYS A 139 21.08 -12.05 2.29
N VAL A 140 20.73 -11.64 1.07
CA VAL A 140 19.65 -12.27 0.28
C VAL A 140 20.17 -13.37 -0.62
N ILE A 141 21.34 -13.18 -1.24
CA ILE A 141 22.00 -14.14 -2.13
C ILE A 141 23.36 -14.48 -1.55
N SER A 142 23.64 -15.76 -1.34
CA SER A 142 24.92 -16.20 -0.79
C SER A 142 26.11 -15.77 -1.68
N GLY A 143 27.04 -15.05 -1.07
CA GLY A 143 28.28 -14.58 -1.71
C GLY A 143 28.11 -13.45 -2.72
N ALA A 144 26.94 -12.84 -2.84
CA ALA A 144 26.77 -11.67 -3.69
C ALA A 144 27.35 -10.41 -3.03
N GLU A 145 28.15 -9.66 -3.79
CA GLU A 145 28.72 -8.39 -3.32
C GLU A 145 27.82 -7.21 -3.66
N ASN A 146 27.21 -7.23 -4.84
CA ASN A 146 26.42 -6.14 -5.41
C ASN A 146 25.09 -6.64 -5.98
N GLU A 147 24.16 -5.73 -6.23
CA GLU A 147 22.85 -6.04 -6.85
C GLU A 147 23.00 -6.78 -8.19
N THR A 148 23.94 -6.36 -9.02
CA THR A 148 24.23 -6.97 -10.33
C THR A 148 24.74 -8.40 -10.19
N ASP A 149 25.63 -8.68 -9.23
CA ASP A 149 26.13 -10.02 -8.97
C ASP A 149 25.05 -10.91 -8.34
N ALA A 150 24.23 -10.36 -7.43
CA ALA A 150 23.08 -11.05 -6.86
C ALA A 150 22.10 -11.54 -7.96
N MET A 151 21.77 -10.66 -8.92
CA MET A 151 20.91 -11.03 -10.05
C MET A 151 21.55 -12.09 -10.96
N ARG A 152 22.86 -12.00 -11.22
CA ARG A 152 23.58 -12.99 -12.04
C ARG A 152 23.57 -14.36 -11.37
N ARG A 153 23.86 -14.41 -10.06
CA ARG A 153 23.87 -15.64 -9.26
C ARG A 153 22.50 -16.27 -9.18
N LEU A 154 21.45 -15.48 -8.93
CA LEU A 154 20.07 -15.98 -8.89
C LEU A 154 19.63 -16.64 -10.22
N LYS A 155 20.07 -16.08 -11.36
CA LYS A 155 19.80 -16.67 -12.68
C LYS A 155 20.58 -17.96 -12.93
N ALA A 156 21.79 -18.07 -12.39
CA ALA A 156 22.63 -19.26 -12.53
C ALA A 156 22.17 -20.39 -11.60
N ASP A 157 21.84 -20.06 -10.35
CA ASP A 157 21.39 -20.98 -9.32
C ASP A 157 20.33 -20.33 -8.43
N GLY A 158 19.09 -20.82 -8.52
CA GLY A 158 17.99 -20.40 -7.66
C GLY A 158 18.16 -20.80 -6.20
N GLY A 159 19.02 -21.80 -5.91
CA GLY A 159 19.36 -22.25 -4.56
C GLY A 159 20.26 -21.29 -3.80
N ALA A 160 20.94 -20.37 -4.48
CA ALA A 160 21.75 -19.32 -3.86
C ALA A 160 20.91 -18.30 -3.06
N PHE A 161 19.59 -18.27 -3.27
CA PHE A 161 18.66 -17.41 -2.55
C PHE A 161 18.45 -17.90 -1.10
N GLN A 162 18.81 -17.06 -0.14
CA GLN A 162 18.72 -17.36 1.28
C GLN A 162 17.26 -17.31 1.75
N ARG A 163 16.83 -18.39 2.39
CA ARG A 163 15.49 -18.58 2.95
C ARG A 163 15.61 -18.88 4.44
N PRO A 164 14.66 -18.46 5.28
CA PRO A 164 13.43 -17.75 4.94
C PRO A 164 13.64 -16.27 4.62
N LEU A 165 12.76 -15.73 3.76
CA LEU A 165 12.66 -14.29 3.53
C LEU A 165 11.19 -13.90 3.41
N VAL A 166 10.78 -12.88 4.15
CA VAL A 166 9.39 -12.37 4.18
C VAL A 166 9.35 -11.00 3.53
N VAL A 167 8.40 -10.78 2.61
CA VAL A 167 8.23 -9.52 1.88
C VAL A 167 6.79 -9.05 2.00
N ASP A 168 6.59 -7.81 2.41
CA ASP A 168 5.34 -7.07 2.27
C ASP A 168 5.46 -6.12 1.07
N TRP A 169 4.81 -6.51 -0.04
CA TRP A 169 4.84 -5.77 -1.30
C TRP A 169 4.03 -4.47 -1.26
N ASN A 170 3.08 -4.36 -0.32
CA ASN A 170 2.23 -3.20 -0.19
C ASN A 170 2.92 -2.08 0.58
N GLN A 171 3.68 -2.45 1.62
CA GLN A 171 4.43 -1.51 2.44
C GLN A 171 5.87 -1.29 1.99
N GLY A 172 6.37 -2.14 1.09
CA GLY A 172 7.76 -2.08 0.62
C GLY A 172 8.74 -2.40 1.75
N LYS A 173 8.47 -3.47 2.49
CA LYS A 173 9.32 -3.94 3.59
C LYS A 173 9.70 -5.38 3.37
N ALA A 174 10.92 -5.73 3.72
CA ALA A 174 11.39 -7.10 3.70
C ALA A 174 12.16 -7.43 4.97
N VAL A 175 12.11 -8.70 5.39
CA VAL A 175 12.90 -9.23 6.49
C VAL A 175 13.53 -10.54 6.01
N ALA A 176 14.87 -10.57 6.02
CA ALA A 176 15.64 -11.78 5.75
C ALA A 176 15.92 -12.54 7.05
N GLY A 177 15.78 -13.86 7.03
CA GLY A 177 15.97 -14.73 8.19
C GLY A 177 14.72 -14.93 9.03
N ASP A 178 14.92 -15.35 10.28
CA ASP A 178 13.89 -15.88 11.17
C ASP A 178 13.63 -15.01 12.41
N ASN A 179 14.04 -13.74 12.35
CA ASN A 179 13.82 -12.80 13.45
C ASN A 179 12.32 -12.52 13.63
N GLU A 180 11.71 -13.25 14.56
CA GLU A 180 10.28 -13.21 14.88
C GLU A 180 9.79 -11.79 15.19
N SER A 181 10.53 -11.03 16.01
CA SER A 181 10.16 -9.66 16.37
C SER A 181 10.13 -8.72 15.16
N ALA A 182 11.09 -8.85 14.24
CA ALA A 182 11.12 -8.06 13.01
C ALA A 182 9.97 -8.44 12.07
N ILE A 183 9.66 -9.73 11.96
CA ILE A 183 8.56 -10.26 11.14
C ILE A 183 7.21 -9.79 11.68
N MET A 184 6.98 -9.91 12.99
CA MET A 184 5.74 -9.46 13.63
C MET A 184 5.56 -7.94 13.54
N LYS A 185 6.66 -7.17 13.63
CA LYS A 185 6.64 -5.72 13.40
C LYS A 185 6.28 -5.37 11.96
N LEU A 186 6.74 -6.15 10.98
CA LEU A 186 6.36 -5.98 9.58
C LEU A 186 4.85 -6.19 9.40
N ILE A 187 4.31 -7.30 9.90
CA ILE A 187 2.89 -7.65 9.77
C ILE A 187 1.96 -6.66 10.47
N ARG A 188 2.25 -6.33 11.73
CA ARG A 188 1.41 -5.45 12.57
C ARG A 188 1.56 -3.97 12.24
N SER A 189 2.50 -3.60 11.37
CA SER A 189 2.68 -2.19 11.08
C SER A 189 1.51 -1.64 10.26
N VAL A 190 0.91 -0.56 10.76
CA VAL A 190 -0.18 0.12 10.06
C VAL A 190 0.35 0.72 8.75
N PRO A 191 -0.40 0.61 7.64
CA PRO A 191 -0.06 1.33 6.41
C PRO A 191 0.14 2.80 6.73
N LYS A 192 1.33 3.34 6.43
CA LYS A 192 1.57 4.78 6.55
C LYS A 192 0.61 5.46 5.58
N GLU A 193 -0.45 6.11 6.09
CA GLU A 193 -1.20 7.05 5.27
C GLU A 193 -0.21 8.13 4.86
N THR A 194 0.14 8.16 3.58
CA THR A 194 0.94 9.25 3.01
C THR A 194 0.07 10.50 3.07
N GLY A 195 0.12 11.20 4.20
CA GLY A 195 -0.46 12.52 4.36
C GLY A 195 0.14 13.43 3.32
N LYS A 196 -0.63 13.74 2.27
CA LYS A 196 -0.29 14.80 1.34
C LYS A 196 -0.43 16.12 2.09
N VAL A 197 0.69 16.81 2.28
CA VAL A 197 0.72 18.27 2.38
C VAL A 197 0.54 18.82 0.96
#